data_AF-A0A433RUG8-F1
#
_entry.id   AF-A0A433RUG8-F1
#
_cell.length_a   1.000
_cell.length_b   1.000
_cell.length_c   1.000
_cell.angle_alpha   90.00
_cell.angle_beta   90.00
_cell.angle_gamma   90.00
#
_symmetry.space_group_name_H-M   'P 1'
#
loop_
_entity.id
_entity.type
_entity.pdbx_description
1 polymer ?
#
loop_
_entity_poly.entity_id
_entity_poly.type
_entity_poly.pdbx_seq_one_letter_code
_entity_poly.pdbx_strand_id
1 'polypeptide(L)' 'MSDTLLRKLEITREKMIQSGLEKGFLNDETIRLSEKLDQLLNLYQFHTTNDVNDYDKLD' A
#
# COMPACT_ATOMS: atom_id res chain seq x y z
N MET A 1 16.03 -5.83 0.49
CA MET A 1 15.16 -5.34 -0.60
C MET A 1 13.75 -5.01 -0.09
N SER A 2 13.20 -5.80 0.84
CA SER A 2 11.95 -5.56 1.56
C SER A 2 11.87 -4.20 2.26
N ASP A 3 12.93 -3.74 2.93
CA ASP A 3 12.94 -2.46 3.67
C ASP A 3 12.62 -1.23 2.80
N THR A 4 13.04 -1.25 1.53
CA THR A 4 12.80 -0.13 0.61
C THR A 4 11.36 -0.11 0.11
N LEU A 5 10.75 -1.28 -0.06
CA LEU A 5 9.35 -1.40 -0.46
C LEU A 5 8.42 -1.01 0.69
N LEU A 6 8.68 -1.54 1.89
CA LEU A 6 7.93 -1.21 3.10
C LEU A 6 7.98 0.30 3.39
N ARG A 7 9.17 0.91 3.29
CA ARG A 7 9.31 2.36 3.46
C ARG A 7 8.51 3.17 2.43
N LYS A 8 8.49 2.74 1.17
CA LYS A 8 7.69 3.41 0.12
C LYS A 8 6.20 3.30 0.38
N LEU A 9 5.75 2.15 0.88
CA LEU A 9 4.37 1.89 1.26
C LEU A 9 3.94 2.86 2.38
N GLU A 10 4.70 2.91 3.47
CA GLU A 10 4.38 3.80 4.61
C GLU A 10 4.35 5.27 4.21
N ILE A 11 5.35 5.75 3.45
CA ILE A 11 5.37 7.14 2.96
C ILE A 11 4.16 7.43 2.06
N THR A 12 3.75 6.48 1.23
CA THR A 12 2.60 6.67 0.33
C THR A 12 1.29 6.67 1.13
N ARG A 13 1.18 5.81 2.15
CA ARG A 13 0.07 5.77 3.09
C ARG A 13 -0.11 7.09 3.82
N GLU A 14 0.96 7.64 4.42
CA GLU A 14 0.91 8.93 5.11
C GLU A 14 0.45 10.06 4.19
N LYS A 15 0.98 10.12 2.97
CA LYS A 15 0.57 11.13 1.97
C LYS A 15 -0.90 11.00 1.58
N MET A 16 -1.38 9.76 1.37
CA MET A 16 -2.78 9.52 1.04
C MET A 16 -3.70 10.00 2.17
N ILE A 17 -3.36 9.69 3.42
CA ILE A 17 -4.12 10.13 4.60
C ILE A 17 -4.12 11.66 4.68
N GLN A 18 -2.95 12.30 4.55
CA GLN A 18 -2.85 13.75 4.59
C GLN A 18 -3.70 14.40 3.48
N SER A 19 -3.61 13.91 2.25
CA SER A 19 -4.43 14.37 1.13
C SER A 19 -5.93 14.15 1.37
N GLY A 20 -6.31 13.01 1.95
CA GLY A 20 -7.69 12.71 2.32
C GLY A 20 -8.24 13.66 3.38
N LEU A 21 -7.42 14.03 4.36
CA LEU A 21 -7.78 14.99 5.42
C LEU A 21 -7.85 16.43 4.90
N GLU A 22 -6.93 16.84 4.03
CA GLU A 22 -6.85 18.22 3.51
C GLU A 22 -7.80 18.50 2.34
N LYS A 23 -7.94 17.54 1.42
CA LYS A 23 -8.59 17.72 0.11
C LYS A 23 -9.81 16.83 -0.09
N GLY A 24 -10.01 15.84 0.79
CA GLY A 24 -11.05 14.83 0.68
C GLY A 24 -10.61 13.59 -0.09
N PHE A 25 -11.29 12.46 0.17
CA PHE A 25 -10.99 11.16 -0.46
C PHE A 25 -11.42 11.05 -1.92
N LEU A 26 -12.32 11.92 -2.38
CA LEU A 26 -12.73 12.01 -3.79
C LEU A 26 -11.84 12.95 -4.61
N ASN A 27 -10.82 13.58 -4.00
CA ASN A 27 -9.87 14.39 -4.73
C ASN A 27 -8.98 13.51 -5.61
N ASP A 28 -8.71 13.94 -6.84
CA ASP A 28 -7.86 13.23 -7.80
C ASP A 28 -6.49 12.85 -7.24
N GLU A 29 -5.90 13.69 -6.39
CA GLU A 29 -4.63 13.40 -5.74
C GLU A 29 -4.75 12.26 -4.74
N THR A 30 -5.80 12.27 -3.91
CA THR A 30 -6.05 11.21 -2.94
C THR A 30 -6.34 9.89 -3.63
N ILE A 31 -7.08 9.91 -4.76
CA ILE A 31 -7.36 8.73 -5.59
C ILE A 31 -6.06 8.17 -6.19
N ARG A 32 -5.21 9.01 -6.78
CA ARG A 32 -3.91 8.56 -7.31
C ARG A 32 -3.00 7.99 -6.23
N LEU A 33 -3.03 8.57 -5.03
CA LEU A 33 -2.28 8.06 -3.89
C LEU A 33 -2.83 6.71 -3.40
N SER A 34 -4.15 6.50 -3.42
CA SER A 34 -4.76 5.21 -3.07
C SER A 34 -4.44 4.13 -4.09
N GLU A 35 -4.52 4.42 -5.39
CA GLU A 35 -4.12 3.50 -6.46
C GLU A 35 -2.64 3.09 -6.33
N LYS A 36 -1.76 4.05 -6.04
CA LYS A 36 -0.34 3.76 -5.83
C LYS A 36 -0.08 2.95 -4.57
N LEU A 37 -0.81 3.23 -3.48
CA LEU A 37 -0.72 2.46 -2.25
C LEU A 37 -1.14 1.00 -2.48
N ASP A 38 -2.23 0.79 -3.22
CA ASP A 38 -2.71 -0.53 -3.61
C ASP A 38 -1.67 -1.32 -4.43
N GLN A 39 -1.06 -0.69 -5.43
CA GLN A 39 0.04 -1.31 -6.18
C GLN A 39 1.22 -1.71 -5.29
N LEU A 40 1.60 -0.87 -4.33
CA LEU A 40 2.68 -1.17 -3.39
C LEU A 40 2.31 -2.31 -2.44
N LEU A 41 1.05 -2.38 -1.99
CA LEU A 41 0.53 -3.49 -1.19
C LEU A 41 0.57 -4.80 -1.97
N ASN A 42 0.12 -4.80 -3.23
CA ASN A 42 0.15 -5.98 -4.09
C ASN A 42 1.59 -6.46 -4.34
N LEU A 43 2.53 -5.54 -4.58
CA LEU A 43 3.95 -5.89 -4.70
C LEU A 43 4.52 -6.45 -3.40
N TYR A 44 4.17 -5.84 -2.26
CA TYR A 44 4.64 -6.29 -0.96
C TYR A 44 4.12 -7.69 -0.65
N GLN A 45 2.81 -7.92 -0.83
CA GLN A 45 2.18 -9.23 -0.69
C GLN A 45 2.81 -10.26 -1.63
N PHE A 46 3.00 -9.95 -2.93
CA PHE A 46 3.67 -10.87 -3.85
C PHE A 46 5.07 -11.24 -3.34
N HIS A 47 5.86 -10.27 -2.88
CA HIS A 47 7.19 -10.54 -2.34
C HIS A 47 7.18 -11.32 -1.01
N THR A 48 6.17 -11.14 -0.16
CA THR A 48 6.04 -11.85 1.13
C THR A 48 5.40 -13.23 0.96
N THR A 49 4.43 -13.41 0.06
CA THR A 49 3.75 -14.68 -0.21
C THR A 49 4.64 -15.65 -0.98
N ASN A 50 5.55 -15.18 -1.84
CA ASN A 50 6.57 -16.05 -2.43
C ASN A 50 7.58 -16.60 -1.39
N ASP A 51 7.65 -16.00 -0.20
CA ASP A 51 8.42 -16.49 0.96
C ASP A 51 7.56 -17.34 1.92
N VAL A 52 6.22 -17.29 1.83
CA VAL A 52 5.30 -17.95 2.77
C VAL A 52 4.19 -18.68 2.02
N ASN A 53 4.47 -19.94 1.69
CA ASN A 53 3.50 -20.95 1.24
C ASN A 53 2.58 -21.43 2.40
N ASP A 54 2.21 -20.57 3.36
CA ASP A 54 1.57 -20.99 4.63
C ASP A 54 0.43 -20.06 5.09
N TYR A 55 -0.31 -19.45 4.16
CA TYR A 55 -1.60 -18.79 4.48
C TYR A 55 -2.81 -19.52 3.88
N ASP A 56 -2.63 -20.76 3.42
CA ASP A 56 -3.73 -21.70 3.19
C ASP A 56 -4.17 -22.28 4.56
N LYS A 57 -4.91 -21.46 5.34
CA LYS A 57 -5.78 -21.87 6.47
C LYS A 57 -6.29 -20.63 7.22
N LEU A 58 -7.27 -19.96 6.66
CA LEU A 58 -8.30 -19.30 7.46
C LEU A 58 -9.63 -19.58 6.77
N ASP A 59 -10.27 -20.67 7.21
CA ASP A 59 -11.69 -21.00 6.99
C ASP A 59 -12.59 -19.84 7.44
#